data_AF-A0A7Z8VNG3-F1
#
_entry.id   AF-A0A7Z8VNG3-F1
#
_cell.length_a   1.000
_cell.length_b   1.000
_cell.length_c   1.000
_cell.angle_alpha   90.00
_cell.angle_beta   90.00
_cell.angle_gamma   90.00
#
_symmetry.space_group_name_H-M   'P 1'
#
loop_
_entity.id
_entity.type
_entity.pdbx_description
1 polymer ?
#
loop_
_entity_poly.entity_id
_entity_poly.type
_entity_poly.pdbx_seq_one_letter_code
_entity_poly.pdbx_strand_id
1 'polypeptide(L)'
;MRNETLFISDLHLTIERPEVTRKFIQLLTTRATHAKALYILGDLFDTWIGDDDFSPPINTVKKHLKALTSQGTPIFYIHGNRDFLIGQRFGKQTGVTLLDEYSITDLYGTSTLLTHGDLLCTDDLPYQAFRIKSHSVEWQENVLSKPLIFRLLYARWYRLRSYFHKRKKSQDIMDVNQETVKQLMEKYQVTRLIHGHTHRPAVHDIQLQGKNAQRFVLAEWKKDSASLLVWSESGYKIEAI
;
A
#
# COMPACT_ATOMS: atom_id res chain seq x y z
N MET A 1 15.13 17.76 -14.69
CA MET A 1 13.94 18.00 -13.86
C MET A 1 13.41 16.65 -13.38
N ARG A 2 12.86 16.56 -12.17
CA ARG A 2 12.25 15.32 -11.63
C ARG A 2 10.91 15.12 -12.33
N ASN A 3 10.86 14.22 -13.32
CA ASN A 3 9.71 14.10 -14.25
C ASN A 3 8.98 12.76 -14.18
N GLU A 4 9.33 11.89 -13.23
CA GLU A 4 8.73 10.56 -13.09
C GLU A 4 8.11 10.38 -11.71
N THR A 5 6.90 9.82 -11.65
CA THR A 5 6.22 9.45 -10.41
C THR A 5 6.32 7.94 -10.21
N LEU A 6 6.69 7.49 -9.02
CA LEU A 6 6.88 6.07 -8.71
C LEU A 6 5.73 5.56 -7.84
N PHE A 7 5.26 4.34 -8.09
CA PHE A 7 4.24 3.67 -7.29
C PHE A 7 4.71 2.27 -6.89
N ILE A 8 4.56 1.96 -5.61
CA ILE A 8 4.86 0.66 -5.00
C ILE A 8 3.79 0.30 -3.97
N SER A 9 3.65 -0.98 -3.63
CA SER A 9 2.80 -1.47 -2.54
C SER A 9 3.27 -2.86 -2.12
N ASP A 10 2.71 -3.40 -1.03
CA ASP A 10 2.87 -4.81 -0.68
C ASP A 10 4.33 -5.24 -0.52
N LEU A 11 5.10 -4.44 0.21
CA LEU A 11 6.49 -4.75 0.54
C LEU A 11 6.59 -5.77 1.68
N HIS A 12 5.65 -5.70 2.64
CA HIS A 12 5.61 -6.58 3.81
C HIS A 12 6.96 -6.63 4.54
N LEU A 13 7.55 -5.45 4.81
CA LEU A 13 8.85 -5.33 5.46
C LEU A 13 8.81 -5.97 6.86
N THR A 14 9.75 -6.89 7.11
CA THR A 14 9.87 -7.62 8.37
C THR A 14 11.29 -8.14 8.56
N ILE A 15 11.64 -8.53 9.80
CA ILE A 15 12.97 -9.03 10.15
C ILE A 15 13.29 -10.37 9.44
N GLU A 16 12.27 -11.16 9.13
CA GLU A 16 12.40 -12.45 8.43
C GLU A 16 12.63 -12.30 6.92
N ARG A 17 12.43 -11.10 6.34
CA ARG A 17 12.63 -10.79 4.91
C ARG A 17 13.64 -9.64 4.72
N PRO A 18 14.88 -9.77 5.21
CA PRO A 18 15.86 -8.68 5.17
C PRO A 18 16.22 -8.26 3.73
N GLU A 19 16.13 -9.16 2.75
CA GLU A 19 16.39 -8.87 1.33
C GLU A 19 15.42 -7.83 0.76
N VAL A 20 14.13 -7.92 1.11
CA VAL A 20 13.12 -6.94 0.67
C VAL A 20 13.40 -5.57 1.29
N THR A 21 13.79 -5.55 2.57
CA THR A 21 14.21 -4.31 3.24
C THR A 21 15.42 -3.67 2.57
N ARG A 22 16.42 -4.46 2.16
CA ARG A 22 17.60 -3.96 1.43
C ARG A 22 17.22 -3.36 0.09
N LYS A 23 16.38 -4.04 -0.72
CA LYS A 23 15.87 -3.51 -1.99
C LYS A 23 15.13 -2.19 -1.79
N PHE A 24 14.31 -2.09 -0.73
CA PHE A 24 13.56 -0.87 -0.47
C PHE A 24 14.49 0.29 -0.09
N ILE A 25 15.47 0.05 0.77
CA ILE A 25 16.48 1.06 1.13
C ILE A 25 17.29 1.48 -0.11
N GLN A 26 17.65 0.53 -0.99
CA GLN A 26 18.32 0.83 -2.24
C GLN A 26 17.45 1.73 -3.14
N LEU A 27 16.15 1.42 -3.30
CA LEU A 27 15.20 2.28 -4.03
C LEU A 27 15.20 3.71 -3.46
N LEU A 28 15.08 3.84 -2.13
CA LEU A 28 15.01 5.15 -1.45
C LEU A 28 16.30 5.97 -1.58
N THR A 29 17.45 5.31 -1.62
CA THR A 29 18.77 5.97 -1.67
C THR A 29 19.30 6.21 -3.08
N THR A 30 18.66 5.62 -4.10
CA THR A 30 19.08 5.74 -5.50
C THR A 30 17.93 6.27 -6.35
N ARG A 31 17.14 5.38 -6.93
CA ARG A 31 16.11 5.65 -7.93
C ARG A 31 15.07 6.69 -7.50
N ALA A 32 14.62 6.64 -6.25
CA ALA A 32 13.60 7.55 -5.73
C ALA A 32 14.11 8.99 -5.52
N THR A 33 15.42 9.20 -5.37
CA THR A 33 16.01 10.55 -5.20
C THR A 33 15.84 11.42 -6.46
N HIS A 34 15.62 10.78 -7.62
CA HIS A 34 15.38 11.42 -8.91
C HIS A 34 13.89 11.50 -9.29
N ALA A 35 12.99 10.94 -8.47
CA ALA A 35 11.56 10.94 -8.74
C ALA A 35 10.90 12.27 -8.37
N LYS A 36 9.84 12.62 -9.10
CA LYS A 36 8.92 13.72 -8.78
C LYS A 36 8.17 13.46 -7.47
N ALA A 37 7.73 12.21 -7.28
CA ALA A 37 7.07 11.75 -6.07
C ALA A 37 7.15 10.22 -5.97
N LEU A 38 7.07 9.69 -4.75
CA LEU A 38 6.91 8.27 -4.46
C LEU A 38 5.56 8.04 -3.76
N TYR A 39 4.72 7.19 -4.33
CA TYR A 39 3.48 6.73 -3.72
C TYR A 39 3.64 5.29 -3.23
N ILE A 40 3.27 5.07 -1.98
CA ILE A 40 3.28 3.75 -1.34
C ILE A 40 1.82 3.40 -1.03
N LEU A 41 1.25 2.46 -1.77
CA LEU A 41 -0.17 2.10 -1.71
C LEU A 41 -0.41 0.92 -0.75
N GLY A 42 -0.02 1.11 0.51
CA GLY A 42 -0.28 0.18 1.60
C GLY A 42 0.63 -1.03 1.68
N ASP A 43 0.54 -1.72 2.82
CA ASP A 43 1.28 -2.94 3.15
C ASP A 43 2.81 -2.75 3.00
N LEU A 44 3.30 -1.60 3.47
CA LEU A 44 4.73 -1.33 3.60
C LEU A 44 5.34 -2.26 4.65
N PHE A 45 4.68 -2.46 5.79
CA PHE A 45 5.14 -3.37 6.83
C PHE A 45 4.26 -4.61 6.91
N ASP A 46 4.85 -5.78 7.17
CA ASP A 46 4.03 -7.01 7.33
C ASP A 46 3.10 -6.92 8.55
N THR A 47 3.44 -6.06 9.51
CA THR A 47 2.57 -5.68 10.61
C THR A 47 2.96 -4.31 11.18
N TRP A 48 1.95 -3.47 11.48
CA TRP A 48 2.12 -2.28 12.30
C TRP A 48 1.22 -2.32 13.52
N ILE A 49 1.79 -2.14 14.71
CA ILE A 49 1.03 -2.18 15.97
C ILE A 49 0.96 -0.83 16.69
N GLY A 50 1.49 0.23 16.08
CA GLY A 50 1.49 1.58 16.62
C GLY A 50 2.80 2.30 16.36
N ASP A 51 2.74 3.63 16.30
CA ASP A 51 3.88 4.49 15.95
C ASP A 51 4.99 4.50 17.02
N ASP A 52 4.68 4.00 18.22
CA ASP A 52 5.60 3.77 19.33
C ASP A 52 6.39 2.45 19.21
N ASP A 53 6.18 1.68 18.15
CA ASP A 53 7.04 0.55 17.80
C ASP A 53 8.34 1.02 17.11
N PHE A 54 9.44 0.47 17.59
CA PHE A 54 10.81 0.77 17.19
C PHE A 54 11.60 -0.49 16.78
N SER A 55 10.91 -1.64 16.72
CA SER A 55 11.51 -2.91 16.36
C SER A 55 12.10 -2.91 14.93
N PRO A 56 13.17 -3.66 14.65
CA PRO A 56 13.67 -3.80 13.28
C PRO A 56 12.62 -4.44 12.35
N PRO A 57 12.45 -3.97 11.10
CA PRO A 57 13.25 -2.95 10.40
C PRO A 57 12.72 -1.50 10.51
N ILE A 58 11.70 -1.24 11.35
CA ILE A 58 10.92 0.00 11.38
C ILE A 58 11.79 1.26 11.48
N ASN A 59 12.71 1.31 12.44
CA ASN A 59 13.56 2.49 12.66
C ASN A 59 14.46 2.80 11.46
N THR A 60 15.06 1.77 10.87
CA THR A 60 15.90 1.92 9.68
C THR A 60 15.08 2.47 8.52
N VAL A 61 13.87 1.95 8.33
CA VAL A 61 12.95 2.43 7.28
C VAL A 61 12.53 3.88 7.51
N LYS A 62 12.10 4.24 8.73
CA LYS A 62 11.74 5.62 9.10
C LYS A 62 12.87 6.60 8.78
N LYS A 63 14.13 6.23 9.09
CA LYS A 63 15.32 7.05 8.80
C LYS A 63 15.49 7.32 7.30
N HIS A 64 15.34 6.30 6.45
CA HIS A 64 15.53 6.45 5.00
C HIS A 64 14.37 7.19 4.34
N LEU A 65 13.13 6.97 4.80
CA LEU A 65 11.98 7.77 4.39
C LEU A 65 12.21 9.25 4.73
N LYS A 66 12.66 9.55 5.95
CA LYS A 66 12.99 10.91 6.37
C LYS A 66 14.11 11.52 5.54
N ALA A 67 15.14 10.74 5.21
CA ALA A 67 16.24 11.23 4.38
C ALA A 67 15.73 11.63 2.98
N LEU A 68 14.92 10.78 2.34
CA LEU A 68 14.38 11.04 1.01
C LEU A 68 13.44 12.26 0.99
N THR A 69 12.53 12.38 1.96
CA THR A 69 11.64 13.55 2.07
C THR A 69 12.42 14.84 2.33
N SER A 70 13.49 14.76 3.13
CA SER A 70 14.36 15.91 3.41
C SER A 70 15.21 16.34 2.19
N GLN A 71 15.45 15.43 1.24
CA GLN A 71 16.04 15.73 -0.08
C GLN A 71 15.00 16.29 -1.08
N GLY A 72 13.77 16.51 -0.63
CA GLY A 72 12.71 17.15 -1.41
C GLY A 72 11.92 16.22 -2.32
N THR A 73 12.09 14.90 -2.24
CA THR A 73 11.18 13.97 -2.93
C THR A 73 9.98 13.72 -2.02
N PRO A 74 8.77 14.20 -2.35
CA PRO A 74 7.59 13.94 -1.55
C PRO A 74 7.24 12.45 -1.58
N ILE A 75 6.81 11.94 -0.43
CA ILE A 75 6.33 10.57 -0.28
C ILE A 75 4.88 10.62 0.21
N PHE A 76 4.02 9.90 -0.48
CA PHE A 76 2.61 9.75 -0.15
C PHE A 76 2.30 8.31 0.22
N TYR A 77 1.44 8.13 1.22
CA TYR A 77 1.15 6.82 1.78
C TYR A 77 -0.35 6.61 1.96
N ILE A 78 -0.89 5.54 1.37
CA ILE A 78 -2.22 5.02 1.69
C ILE A 78 -2.03 3.81 2.60
N HIS A 79 -2.85 3.70 3.64
CA HIS A 79 -2.83 2.54 4.53
C HIS A 79 -3.18 1.23 3.83
N GLY A 80 -2.47 0.16 4.18
CA GLY A 80 -2.84 -1.19 3.80
C GLY A 80 -3.56 -1.93 4.92
N ASN A 81 -3.96 -3.17 4.63
CA ASN A 81 -4.65 -4.01 5.61
C ASN A 81 -3.72 -4.55 6.72
N ARG A 82 -2.40 -4.44 6.57
CA ARG A 82 -1.40 -4.88 7.57
C ARG A 82 -0.95 -3.77 8.49
N ASP A 83 -1.04 -2.53 8.03
CA ASP A 83 -0.41 -1.38 8.64
C ASP A 83 -1.33 -0.15 8.73
N PHE A 84 -2.64 -0.38 8.78
CA PHE A 84 -3.68 0.62 9.01
C PHE A 84 -3.57 1.40 10.34
N LEU A 85 -2.75 0.94 11.28
CA LEU A 85 -2.44 1.65 12.53
C LEU A 85 -1.32 2.70 12.39
N ILE A 86 -0.72 2.87 11.20
CA ILE A 86 0.24 3.94 10.94
C ILE A 86 -0.43 5.29 11.22
N GLY A 87 0.14 6.07 12.12
CA GLY A 87 -0.48 7.31 12.59
C GLY A 87 0.26 8.57 12.17
N GLN A 88 -0.24 9.70 12.67
CA GLN A 88 0.33 11.02 12.42
C GLN A 88 1.76 11.17 12.98
N ARG A 89 2.14 10.38 14.00
CA ARG A 89 3.52 10.40 14.51
C ARG A 89 4.48 9.83 13.49
N PHE A 90 4.12 8.75 12.78
CA PHE A 90 4.89 8.23 11.65
C PHE A 90 5.07 9.30 10.57
N GLY A 91 3.98 9.95 10.13
CA GLY A 91 4.03 11.02 9.13
C GLY A 91 4.97 12.15 9.54
N LYS A 92 4.87 12.65 10.78
CA LYS A 92 5.76 13.68 11.34
C LYS A 92 7.23 13.26 11.39
N GLN A 93 7.51 12.03 11.84
CA GLN A 93 8.88 11.50 11.96
C GLN A 93 9.56 11.30 10.60
N THR A 94 8.79 10.93 9.59
CA THR A 94 9.30 10.54 8.27
C THR A 94 9.14 11.62 7.20
N GLY A 95 8.30 12.63 7.43
CA GLY A 95 7.88 13.58 6.40
C GLY A 95 6.94 12.98 5.35
N VAL A 96 6.45 11.75 5.55
CA VAL A 96 5.49 11.10 4.66
C VAL A 96 4.11 11.73 4.86
N THR A 97 3.45 12.05 3.75
CA THR A 97 2.06 12.52 3.75
C THR A 97 1.12 11.32 3.72
N LEU A 98 0.31 11.16 4.77
CA LEU A 98 -0.74 10.15 4.80
C LEU A 98 -1.92 10.65 3.95
N LEU A 99 -2.41 9.78 3.08
CA LEU A 99 -3.53 9.99 2.18
C LEU A 99 -4.76 9.20 2.66
N ASP A 100 -5.93 9.62 2.21
CA ASP A 100 -7.18 8.89 2.44
C ASP A 100 -7.19 7.57 1.65
N GLU A 101 -8.00 6.61 2.11
CA GLU A 101 -8.13 5.26 1.54
C GLU A 101 -8.45 5.26 0.03
N TYR A 102 -9.15 6.30 -0.41
CA TYR A 102 -9.39 6.64 -1.80
C TYR A 102 -8.85 8.04 -2.07
N SER A 103 -7.81 8.13 -2.87
CA SER A 103 -7.17 9.41 -3.16
C SER A 103 -7.04 9.59 -4.67
N ILE A 104 -7.51 10.74 -5.16
CA ILE A 104 -7.36 11.11 -6.57
C ILE A 104 -6.10 11.96 -6.71
N THR A 105 -5.24 11.60 -7.66
CA THR A 105 -4.11 12.42 -8.08
C THR A 105 -4.20 12.73 -9.56
N ASP A 106 -3.79 13.94 -9.96
CA ASP A 106 -3.49 14.19 -11.36
C ASP A 106 -2.18 13.48 -11.71
N LEU A 107 -2.22 12.59 -12.69
CA LEU A 107 -1.06 11.88 -13.19
C LEU A 107 -0.84 12.26 -14.64
N TYR A 108 -0.20 13.42 -14.82
CA TYR A 108 0.16 14.03 -16.10
C TYR A 108 -1.08 14.33 -16.96
N GLY A 109 -2.05 15.03 -16.38
CA GLY A 109 -3.30 15.44 -17.04
C GLY A 109 -4.39 14.37 -17.02
N THR A 110 -4.19 13.24 -16.33
CA THR A 110 -5.22 12.22 -16.13
C THR A 110 -5.49 12.00 -14.64
N SER A 111 -6.72 12.32 -14.22
CA SER A 111 -7.22 11.98 -12.88
C SER A 111 -7.15 10.47 -12.64
N THR A 112 -6.37 10.08 -11.64
CA THR A 112 -6.06 8.69 -11.33
C THR A 112 -6.45 8.42 -9.89
N LEU A 113 -7.32 7.43 -9.67
CA LEU A 113 -7.69 6.96 -8.35
C LEU A 113 -6.62 6.01 -7.81
N LEU A 114 -6.21 6.26 -6.57
CA LEU A 114 -5.27 5.46 -5.81
C LEU A 114 -5.99 4.85 -4.62
N THR A 115 -5.71 3.58 -4.34
CA THR A 115 -6.16 2.87 -3.15
C THR A 115 -5.22 1.70 -2.87
N HIS A 116 -5.27 1.11 -1.68
CA HIS A 116 -4.57 -0.13 -1.42
C HIS A 116 -5.19 -1.31 -2.19
N GLY A 117 -6.53 -1.36 -2.26
CA GLY A 117 -7.28 -2.32 -3.10
C GLY A 117 -8.05 -3.39 -2.32
N ASP A 118 -7.84 -3.51 -1.02
CA ASP A 118 -8.56 -4.42 -0.14
C ASP A 118 -10.07 -4.11 -0.04
N LEU A 119 -10.45 -2.84 -0.19
CA LEU A 119 -11.85 -2.40 -0.30
C LEU A 119 -12.55 -2.86 -1.58
N LEU A 120 -11.80 -3.26 -2.61
CA LEU A 120 -12.34 -3.76 -3.87
C LEU A 120 -12.74 -5.24 -3.77
N CYS A 121 -12.25 -5.95 -2.74
CA CYS A 121 -12.51 -7.36 -2.50
C CYS A 121 -13.81 -7.56 -1.71
N THR A 122 -14.93 -7.09 -2.24
CA THR A 122 -16.23 -7.07 -1.55
C THR A 122 -16.83 -8.46 -1.32
N ASP A 123 -16.38 -9.46 -2.08
CA ASP A 123 -16.85 -10.84 -1.96
C ASP A 123 -16.23 -11.55 -0.75
N ASP A 124 -15.13 -11.02 -0.17
CA ASP A 124 -14.58 -11.49 1.11
C ASP A 124 -15.32 -10.84 2.30
N LEU A 125 -16.58 -11.24 2.49
CA LEU A 125 -17.43 -10.71 3.58
C LEU A 125 -16.79 -10.81 4.97
N PRO A 126 -16.14 -11.93 5.36
CA PRO A 126 -15.44 -12.00 6.65
C PRO A 126 -14.32 -10.97 6.79
N TYR A 127 -13.57 -10.71 5.72
CA TYR A 127 -12.53 -9.69 5.71
C TYR A 127 -13.13 -8.29 5.84
N GLN A 128 -14.15 -7.97 5.04
CA GLN A 128 -14.80 -6.65 5.07
C GLN A 128 -15.41 -6.36 6.46
N ALA A 129 -16.04 -7.35 7.10
CA ALA A 129 -16.57 -7.20 8.46
C ALA A 129 -15.46 -6.93 9.49
N PHE A 130 -14.32 -7.64 9.38
CA PHE A 130 -13.17 -7.38 10.24
C PHE A 130 -12.60 -5.98 10.02
N ARG A 131 -12.48 -5.57 8.75
CA ARG A 131 -11.95 -4.25 8.36
C ARG A 131 -12.79 -3.12 8.93
N ILE A 132 -14.11 -3.17 8.78
CA ILE A 132 -15.03 -2.17 9.37
C ILE A 132 -14.78 -2.04 10.87
N LYS A 133 -14.59 -3.17 11.57
CA LYS A 133 -14.29 -3.18 13.00
C LYS A 133 -12.90 -2.61 13.29
N SER A 134 -11.85 -3.02 12.58
CA SER A 134 -10.47 -2.62 12.88
C SER A 134 -10.15 -1.17 12.48
N HIS A 135 -10.97 -0.56 11.61
CA HIS A 135 -10.88 0.85 11.23
C HIS A 135 -11.73 1.77 12.12
N SER A 136 -12.48 1.24 13.10
CA SER A 136 -13.21 2.11 14.03
C SER A 136 -12.26 2.75 15.03
N VAL A 137 -12.51 4.03 15.37
CA VAL A 137 -11.70 4.80 16.33
C VAL A 137 -11.62 4.08 17.67
N GLU A 138 -12.77 3.61 18.19
CA GLU A 138 -12.85 2.87 19.45
C GLU A 138 -11.95 1.62 19.43
N TRP A 139 -11.95 0.86 18.33
CA TRP A 139 -11.12 -0.34 18.23
C TRP A 139 -9.64 0.01 18.21
N GLN A 140 -9.25 1.01 17.41
CA GLN A 140 -7.86 1.43 17.28
C GLN A 140 -7.33 1.98 18.61
N GLU A 141 -8.08 2.85 19.29
CA GLU A 141 -7.73 3.37 20.61
C GLU A 141 -7.63 2.25 21.65
N ASN A 142 -8.57 1.30 21.65
CA ASN A 142 -8.53 0.15 22.56
C ASN A 142 -7.28 -0.71 22.34
N VAL A 143 -6.88 -0.93 21.09
CA VAL A 143 -5.66 -1.70 20.77
C VAL A 143 -4.42 -0.91 21.14
N LEU A 144 -4.32 0.37 20.75
CA LEU A 144 -3.15 1.22 20.97
C LEU A 144 -2.93 1.56 22.46
N SER A 145 -3.97 1.54 23.28
CA SER A 145 -3.85 1.71 24.74
C SER A 145 -3.15 0.55 25.47
N LYS A 146 -3.02 -0.62 24.83
CA LYS A 146 -2.39 -1.80 25.44
C LYS A 146 -0.87 -1.67 25.40
N PRO A 147 -0.14 -2.23 26.38
CA PRO A 147 1.31 -2.31 26.33
C PRO A 147 1.80 -2.98 25.03
N LEU A 148 2.90 -2.48 24.47
CA LEU A 148 3.44 -2.88 23.17
C LEU A 148 3.62 -4.40 23.04
N ILE A 149 4.09 -5.06 24.10
CA ILE A 149 4.29 -6.52 24.13
C ILE A 149 2.99 -7.30 23.88
N PHE A 150 1.86 -6.85 24.43
CA PHE A 150 0.58 -7.51 24.22
C PHE A 150 0.08 -7.30 22.79
N ARG A 151 0.30 -6.11 22.23
CA ARG A 151 -0.02 -5.84 20.81
C ARG A 151 0.81 -6.72 19.88
N LEU A 152 2.12 -6.88 20.13
CA LEU A 152 3.00 -7.78 19.37
C LEU A 152 2.53 -9.23 19.42
N LEU A 153 2.20 -9.74 20.62
CA LEU A 153 1.71 -11.11 20.79
C LEU A 153 0.39 -11.34 20.05
N TYR A 154 -0.56 -10.40 20.18
CA TYR A 154 -1.84 -10.48 19.50
C TYR A 154 -1.69 -10.44 17.97
N ALA A 155 -0.85 -9.55 17.46
CA ALA A 155 -0.52 -9.46 16.05
C ALA A 155 0.08 -10.76 15.49
N ARG A 156 1.01 -11.39 16.22
CA ARG A 156 1.58 -12.69 15.85
C ARG A 156 0.52 -13.79 15.83
N TRP A 157 -0.32 -13.86 16.86
CA TRP A 157 -1.42 -14.84 16.93
C TRP A 157 -2.42 -14.66 15.79
N TYR A 158 -2.83 -13.42 15.51
CA TYR A 158 -3.76 -13.11 14.42
C TYR A 158 -3.19 -13.50 13.06
N ARG A 159 -1.90 -13.25 12.81
CA ARG A 159 -1.22 -13.69 11.57
C ARG A 159 -1.26 -15.21 11.40
N LEU A 160 -0.92 -15.96 12.45
CA LEU A 160 -0.99 -17.43 12.42
C LEU A 160 -2.41 -17.90 12.09
N ARG A 161 -3.42 -17.34 12.76
CA ARG A 161 -4.82 -17.66 12.52
C ARG A 161 -5.26 -17.32 11.09
N SER A 162 -4.91 -16.14 10.58
CA SER A 162 -5.24 -15.70 9.22
C SER A 162 -4.62 -16.61 8.16
N TYR A 163 -3.37 -17.04 8.35
CA TYR A 163 -2.71 -18.01 7.47
C TYR A 163 -3.50 -19.32 7.34
N PHE A 164 -3.98 -19.88 8.46
CA PHE A 164 -4.80 -21.10 8.43
C PHE A 164 -6.19 -20.89 7.80
N HIS A 165 -6.80 -19.72 7.96
CA HIS A 165 -8.09 -19.40 7.32
C HIS A 165 -7.96 -19.19 5.81
N LYS A 166 -6.91 -18.52 5.33
CA LYS A 166 -6.69 -18.27 3.89
C LYS A 166 -6.49 -19.56 3.11
N ARG A 167 -5.88 -20.59 3.71
CA ARG A 167 -5.71 -21.92 3.08
C ARG A 167 -7.02 -22.61 2.69
N LYS A 168 -8.15 -22.20 3.26
CA LYS A 168 -9.47 -22.80 3.01
C LYS A 168 -10.33 -22.02 2.01
N LYS A 169 -9.90 -20.84 1.54
CA LYS A 169 -10.66 -20.02 0.59
C LYS A 169 -10.19 -20.28 -0.84
N SER A 170 -11.10 -20.20 -1.80
CA SER A 170 -10.71 -20.15 -3.22
C SER A 170 -10.00 -18.83 -3.51
N GLN A 171 -9.04 -18.88 -4.43
CA GLN A 171 -8.26 -17.71 -4.83
C GLN A 171 -9.12 -16.64 -5.51
N ASP A 172 -10.26 -17.02 -6.11
CA ASP A 172 -11.16 -16.11 -6.83
C ASP A 172 -11.95 -15.19 -5.89
N ILE A 173 -12.36 -15.68 -4.70
CA ILE A 173 -13.09 -14.87 -3.70
C ILE A 173 -12.19 -13.76 -3.12
N MET A 174 -10.87 -13.94 -3.19
CA MET A 174 -9.88 -12.98 -2.68
C MET A 174 -9.42 -11.97 -3.74
N ASP A 175 -9.90 -12.06 -4.98
CA ASP A 175 -9.65 -11.02 -5.98
C ASP A 175 -10.59 -9.82 -5.81
N VAL A 176 -10.34 -8.78 -6.59
CA VAL A 176 -11.26 -7.65 -6.68
C VAL A 176 -12.58 -8.05 -7.34
N ASN A 177 -13.68 -7.52 -6.83
CA ASN A 177 -14.97 -7.60 -7.49
C ASN A 177 -14.99 -6.60 -8.66
N GLN A 178 -15.19 -7.11 -9.88
CA GLN A 178 -15.10 -6.27 -11.09
C GLN A 178 -16.21 -5.23 -11.16
N GLU A 179 -17.38 -5.51 -10.59
CA GLU A 179 -18.49 -4.55 -10.55
C GLU A 179 -18.20 -3.43 -9.56
N THR A 180 -17.65 -3.76 -8.39
CA THR A 180 -17.18 -2.75 -7.43
C THR A 180 -16.13 -1.84 -8.03
N VAL A 181 -15.17 -2.39 -8.80
CA VAL A 181 -14.16 -1.57 -9.50
C VAL A 181 -14.84 -0.55 -10.43
N LYS A 182 -15.79 -0.99 -11.27
CA LYS A 182 -16.49 -0.09 -12.20
C LYS A 182 -17.27 0.99 -11.48
N GLN A 183 -18.09 0.60 -10.50
CA GLN A 183 -18.90 1.53 -9.71
C GLN A 183 -18.03 2.56 -8.98
N LEU A 184 -16.88 2.14 -8.45
CA LEU A 184 -15.96 3.03 -7.77
C LEU A 184 -15.33 4.04 -8.74
N MET A 185 -14.84 3.57 -9.89
CA MET A 185 -14.25 4.44 -10.90
C MET A 185 -15.27 5.44 -11.47
N GLU A 186 -16.52 5.02 -11.68
CA GLU A 186 -17.61 5.90 -12.09
C GLU A 186 -17.97 6.92 -11.01
N LYS A 187 -18.09 6.48 -9.74
CA LYS A 187 -18.34 7.37 -8.59
C LYS A 187 -17.32 8.49 -8.47
N TYR A 188 -16.03 8.16 -8.65
CA TYR A 188 -14.94 9.13 -8.61
C TYR A 188 -14.65 9.81 -9.96
N GLN A 189 -15.41 9.47 -11.00
CA GLN A 189 -15.28 10.02 -12.35
C GLN A 189 -13.86 9.90 -12.94
N VAL A 190 -13.21 8.75 -12.71
CA VAL A 190 -11.84 8.48 -13.20
C VAL A 190 -11.85 7.39 -14.28
N THR A 191 -10.86 7.44 -15.17
CA THR A 191 -10.58 6.39 -16.15
C THR A 191 -9.32 5.59 -15.80
N ARG A 192 -8.65 5.90 -14.69
CA ARG A 192 -7.46 5.18 -14.22
C ARG A 192 -7.55 4.86 -12.74
N LEU A 193 -7.24 3.61 -12.39
CA LEU A 193 -7.14 3.11 -11.03
C LEU A 193 -5.79 2.42 -10.83
N ILE A 194 -5.07 2.74 -9.76
CA ILE A 194 -3.84 2.04 -9.35
C ILE A 194 -4.05 1.49 -7.94
N HIS A 195 -3.80 0.20 -7.74
CA HIS A 195 -3.90 -0.44 -6.44
C HIS A 195 -2.93 -1.62 -6.29
N GLY A 196 -2.80 -2.13 -5.06
CA GLY A 196 -2.03 -3.32 -4.71
C GLY A 196 -2.93 -4.45 -4.19
N HIS A 197 -2.58 -5.01 -3.04
CA HIS A 197 -3.32 -5.98 -2.22
C HIS A 197 -3.47 -7.39 -2.81
N THR A 198 -3.87 -7.53 -4.07
CA THR A 198 -4.21 -8.85 -4.65
C THR A 198 -2.98 -9.68 -5.04
N HIS A 199 -1.80 -9.05 -5.10
CA HIS A 199 -0.51 -9.66 -5.46
C HIS A 199 -0.49 -10.28 -6.86
N ARG A 200 -1.36 -9.78 -7.76
CA ARG A 200 -1.50 -10.22 -9.15
C ARG A 200 -1.19 -9.06 -10.10
N PRO A 201 0.10 -8.72 -10.30
CA PRO A 201 0.46 -7.57 -11.11
C PRO A 201 -0.02 -7.73 -12.55
N ALA A 202 -0.83 -6.77 -12.99
CA ALA A 202 -1.45 -6.76 -14.30
C ALA A 202 -1.96 -5.36 -14.64
N VAL A 203 -2.13 -5.11 -15.94
CA VAL A 203 -2.88 -3.96 -16.45
C VAL A 203 -4.15 -4.53 -17.09
N HIS A 204 -5.30 -4.10 -16.57
CA HIS A 204 -6.59 -4.54 -17.05
C HIS A 204 -7.28 -3.39 -17.78
N ASP A 205 -7.64 -3.61 -19.04
CA ASP A 205 -8.51 -2.69 -19.78
C ASP A 205 -9.97 -2.94 -19.38
N ILE A 206 -10.68 -1.85 -19.10
CA ILE A 206 -12.06 -1.84 -18.62
C ILE A 206 -12.88 -0.91 -19.50
N GLN A 207 -14.13 -1.27 -19.76
CA GLN A 207 -15.10 -0.36 -20.37
C GLN A 207 -15.98 0.26 -19.28
N LEU A 208 -15.99 1.60 -19.21
CA LEU A 208 -16.84 2.39 -18.32
C LEU A 208 -17.72 3.31 -19.16
N GLN A 209 -19.02 3.02 -19.24
CA GLN A 209 -19.99 3.82 -19.99
C GLN A 209 -19.54 4.16 -21.43
N GLY A 210 -18.91 3.20 -22.12
CA GLY A 210 -18.38 3.36 -23.48
C GLY A 210 -17.03 4.08 -23.59
N LYS A 211 -16.37 4.38 -22.47
CA LYS A 211 -15.00 4.91 -22.41
C LYS A 211 -14.01 3.82 -22.01
N ASN A 212 -12.84 3.85 -22.63
CA ASN A 212 -11.70 3.03 -22.21
C ASN A 212 -11.17 3.52 -20.86
N ALA A 213 -11.02 2.59 -19.93
CA ALA A 213 -10.44 2.81 -18.61
C ALA A 213 -9.41 1.71 -18.32
N GLN A 214 -8.51 1.97 -17.36
CA GLN A 214 -7.45 1.03 -17.01
C GLN A 214 -7.31 0.86 -15.51
N ARG A 215 -7.13 -0.39 -15.07
CA ARG A 215 -6.79 -0.76 -13.70
C ARG A 215 -5.42 -1.38 -13.66
N PHE A 216 -4.54 -0.76 -12.88
CA PHE A 216 -3.16 -1.18 -12.65
C PHE A 216 -3.07 -1.87 -11.29
N VAL A 217 -2.52 -3.08 -11.29
CA VAL A 217 -2.23 -3.83 -10.07
C VAL A 217 -0.72 -3.85 -9.85
N LEU A 218 -0.29 -3.35 -8.71
CA LEU A 218 1.10 -3.35 -8.29
C LEU A 218 1.54 -4.75 -7.81
N ALA A 219 2.84 -5.03 -7.93
CA ALA A 219 3.41 -6.31 -7.55
C ALA A 219 3.80 -6.34 -6.06
N GLU A 220 3.58 -7.48 -5.40
CA GLU A 220 4.23 -7.76 -4.11
C GLU A 220 5.75 -7.88 -4.31
N TRP A 221 6.51 -7.33 -3.37
CA TRP A 221 7.95 -7.49 -3.37
C TRP A 221 8.37 -8.77 -2.67
N LYS A 222 9.08 -9.63 -3.39
CA LYS A 222 9.65 -10.89 -2.92
C LYS A 222 11.17 -10.83 -2.91
N LYS A 223 11.77 -11.85 -2.28
CA LYS A 223 13.23 -12.00 -2.22
C LYS A 223 13.87 -11.86 -3.60
N ASP A 224 13.34 -12.59 -4.58
CA ASP A 224 13.93 -12.70 -5.91
C ASP A 224 13.25 -11.80 -6.97
N SER A 225 12.14 -11.14 -6.62
CA SER A 225 11.41 -10.29 -7.57
C SER A 225 10.84 -9.05 -6.89
N ALA A 226 11.15 -7.87 -7.39
CA ALA A 226 10.54 -6.61 -6.98
C ALA A 226 10.38 -5.72 -8.20
N SER A 227 9.31 -4.93 -8.24
CA SER A 227 9.10 -3.96 -9.30
C SER A 227 8.37 -2.73 -8.77
N LEU A 228 8.47 -1.65 -9.53
CA LEU A 228 7.69 -0.44 -9.35
C LEU A 228 7.00 -0.04 -10.65
N LEU A 229 5.86 0.63 -10.53
CA LEU A 229 5.23 1.31 -11.65
C LEU A 229 5.80 2.73 -11.73
N VAL A 230 6.34 3.08 -12.89
CA VAL A 230 6.89 4.40 -13.17
C VAL A 230 5.98 5.11 -14.15
N TRP A 231 5.62 6.35 -13.83
CA TRP A 231 4.77 7.17 -14.69
C TRP A 231 5.45 8.48 -15.07
N SER A 232 5.33 8.86 -16.33
CA SER A 232 5.84 10.12 -16.90
C SER A 232 4.85 10.68 -17.93
N GLU A 233 5.18 11.81 -18.54
CA GLU A 233 4.40 12.38 -19.65
C GLU A 233 4.30 11.45 -20.85
N SER A 234 5.30 10.59 -21.09
CA SER A 234 5.29 9.61 -22.19
C SER A 234 4.50 8.33 -21.86
N GLY A 235 3.85 8.27 -20.70
CA GLY A 235 3.09 7.10 -20.25
C GLY A 235 3.79 6.36 -19.11
N TYR A 236 3.48 5.06 -18.99
CA TYR A 236 3.94 4.21 -17.90
C TYR A 236 4.91 3.12 -18.35
N LYS A 237 5.74 2.65 -17.42
CA LYS A 237 6.55 1.43 -17.54
C LYS A 237 6.62 0.71 -16.20
N ILE A 238 6.80 -0.60 -16.23
CA ILE A 238 7.11 -1.39 -15.03
C ILE A 238 8.63 -1.59 -15.01
N GLU A 239 9.27 -1.15 -13.93
CA GLU A 239 10.72 -1.22 -13.75
C GLU A 239 11.04 -2.26 -12.65
N ALA A 240 11.98 -3.16 -12.91
CA ALA A 240 12.45 -4.15 -11.94
C ALA A 240 13.49 -3.54 -10.98
N ILE A 241 13.60 -4.11 -9.77
CA ILE A 241 14.50 -3.64 -8.69
C ILE A 241 15.41 -4.75 -8.19
#